data_AF-A0A4V3G4B3-F1
#
_entry.id   AF-A0A4V3G4B3-F1
#
_cell.length_a   1.000
_cell.length_b   1.000
_cell.length_c   1.000
_cell.angle_alpha   90.00
_cell.angle_beta   90.00
_cell.angle_gamma   90.00
#
_symmetry.space_group_name_H-M   'P 1'
#
loop_
_entity.id
_entity.type
_entity.pdbx_description
1 polymer ?
#
loop_
_entity_poly.entity_id
_entity_poly.type
_entity_poly.pdbx_seq_one_letter_code
_entity_poly.pdbx_strand_id
1 'polypeptide(L)'
;MIFPSIDEDRFEVLYSDKLSRPNSPVNVIIGALILKEIFGFSDAELLASIYFYDRFQYALCLTSEEKPPVSINIFPNFRKRVYAYEKETA
;
A
#
# COMPACT_ATOMS: atom_id res chain seq x y z
N MET A 1 0.63 -15.55 7.68
CA MET A 1 0.15 -14.51 6.74
C MET A 1 0.73 -13.17 7.20
N ILE A 2 1.43 -12.42 6.34
CA ILE A 2 2.10 -11.16 6.72
C ILE A 2 1.10 -9.99 6.76
N PHE A 3 0.17 -9.94 5.81
CA PHE A 3 -0.77 -8.82 5.64
C PHE A 3 -1.56 -8.45 6.92
N PRO A 4 -2.20 -9.38 7.64
CA PRO A 4 -2.96 -9.05 8.86
C PRO A 4 -2.07 -8.65 10.05
N SER A 5 -0.77 -8.88 9.97
CA SER A 5 0.19 -8.51 11.02
C SER A 5 0.77 -7.10 10.84
N ILE A 6 0.37 -6.38 9.78
CA ILE A 6 0.81 -5.01 9.55
C ILE A 6 0.05 -4.07 10.48
N ASP A 7 0.78 -3.46 11.41
CA ASP A 7 0.28 -2.41 12.29
C ASP A 7 0.19 -1.07 11.53
N GLU A 8 -1.05 -0.64 11.24
CA GLU A 8 -1.33 0.59 10.49
C GLU A 8 -1.16 1.86 11.34
N ASP A 9 -1.30 1.76 12.67
CA ASP A 9 -1.29 2.92 13.59
C ASP A 9 0.05 3.65 13.54
N ARG A 10 1.13 2.92 13.22
CA ARG A 10 2.47 3.48 13.00
C ARG A 10 2.55 4.52 11.88
N PHE A 11 1.55 4.56 10.99
CA PHE A 11 1.50 5.47 9.86
C PHE A 11 0.44 6.56 10.01
N GLU A 12 -0.25 6.63 11.16
CA GLU A 12 -1.28 7.64 11.44
C GLU A 12 -0.74 9.07 11.23
N VAL A 13 0.49 9.32 11.68
CA VAL A 13 1.21 10.60 11.54
C VAL A 13 1.36 11.10 10.09
N LEU A 14 1.16 10.24 9.08
CA LEU A 14 1.27 10.59 7.66
C LEU A 14 -0.04 11.09 7.04
N TYR A 15 -1.13 11.11 7.82
CA TYR A 15 -2.47 11.45 7.36
C TYR A 15 -3.07 12.58 8.22
N SER A 16 -4.04 13.29 7.66
CA SER A 16 -4.73 14.37 8.39
C SER A 16 -6.02 13.88 9.01
N ASP A 17 -6.40 14.46 10.14
CA ASP A 17 -7.70 14.24 10.79
C ASP A 17 -8.91 14.76 9.99
N LYS A 18 -8.66 15.49 8.89
CA LYS A 18 -9.74 15.99 8.03
C LYS A 18 -10.34 14.84 7.24
N LEU A 19 -11.64 14.62 7.47
CA LEU A 19 -12.46 13.71 6.66
C LEU A 19 -12.40 14.13 5.19
N SER A 20 -11.83 13.26 4.37
CA SER A 20 -11.70 13.42 2.92
C SER A 20 -12.03 12.10 2.23
N ARG A 21 -11.72 11.95 0.93
CA ARG A 21 -11.93 10.67 0.25
C ARG A 21 -11.17 9.55 0.99
N PRO A 22 -11.76 8.35 1.13
CA PRO A 22 -11.08 7.24 1.79
C PRO A 22 -9.72 6.97 1.13
N ASN A 23 -8.67 6.96 1.94
CA ASN A 23 -7.36 6.53 1.49
C ASN A 23 -7.37 5.02 1.29
N SER A 24 -6.49 4.54 0.42
CA SER A 24 -6.17 3.11 0.39
C SER A 24 -5.64 2.67 1.74
N PRO A 25 -6.10 1.52 2.28
CA PRO A 25 -5.59 0.98 3.54
C PRO A 25 -4.07 0.85 3.53
N VAL A 26 -3.41 1.24 4.62
CA VAL A 26 -1.95 1.25 4.69
C VAL A 26 -1.39 -0.16 4.67
N ASN A 27 -2.09 -1.12 5.27
CA ASN A 27 -1.72 -2.54 5.19
C ASN A 27 -1.70 -3.06 3.74
N VAL A 28 -2.59 -2.59 2.86
CA VAL A 28 -2.56 -2.88 1.41
C VAL A 28 -1.34 -2.26 0.75
N ILE A 29 -1.01 -1.01 1.06
CA ILE A 29 0.15 -0.33 0.49
C ILE A 29 1.45 -1.04 0.93
N ILE A 30 1.62 -1.27 2.23
CA ILE A 30 2.81 -1.93 2.79
C ILE A 30 2.92 -3.37 2.33
N GLY A 31 1.83 -4.13 2.35
CA GLY A 31 1.80 -5.50 1.85
C GLY A 31 2.21 -5.57 0.38
N ALA A 32 1.70 -4.65 -0.46
CA ALA A 32 2.07 -4.57 -1.87
C ALA A 32 3.56 -4.21 -2.04
N LEU A 33 4.10 -3.28 -1.24
CA LEU A 33 5.53 -2.94 -1.27
C LEU A 33 6.42 -4.10 -0.82
N ILE A 34 6.00 -4.91 0.14
CA ILE A 34 6.72 -6.14 0.52
C ILE A 34 6.76 -7.13 -0.66
N LEU A 35 5.61 -7.36 -1.30
CA LEU A 35 5.54 -8.22 -2.49
C LEU A 35 6.42 -7.68 -3.63
N LYS A 36 6.45 -6.35 -3.81
CA LYS A 36 7.32 -5.70 -4.79
C LYS A 36 8.79 -6.07 -4.58
N GLU A 37 9.28 -5.99 -3.34
CA GLU A 37 10.67 -6.32 -3.01
C GLU A 37 10.95 -7.83 -3.16
N ILE A 38 10.01 -8.69 -2.78
CA ILE A 38 10.16 -10.15 -2.93
C ILE A 38 10.32 -10.56 -4.39
N PHE A 39 9.55 -9.94 -5.30
CA PHE A 39 9.55 -10.28 -6.72
C PHE A 39 10.43 -9.39 -7.60
N GLY A 40 11.04 -8.34 -7.03
CA GLY A 40 11.87 -7.38 -7.77
C GLY A 40 11.10 -6.57 -8.81
N PHE A 41 9.82 -6.27 -8.55
CA PHE A 41 8.95 -5.59 -9.51
C PHE A 41 9.14 -4.07 -9.52
N SER A 42 8.88 -3.45 -10.66
CA SER A 42 8.56 -2.02 -10.74
C SER A 42 7.16 -1.73 -10.16
N ASP A 43 6.86 -0.45 -9.88
CA ASP A 43 5.52 -0.07 -9.40
C ASP A 43 4.41 -0.41 -10.41
N ALA A 44 4.71 -0.33 -11.72
CA ALA A 44 3.76 -0.64 -12.78
C ALA A 44 3.49 -2.16 -12.88
N GLU A 45 4.54 -2.99 -12.78
CA GLU A 45 4.41 -4.45 -12.77
C GLU A 45 3.67 -4.94 -11.51
N LEU A 46 3.94 -4.33 -10.35
CA LEU A 46 3.21 -4.61 -9.14
C LEU A 46 1.72 -4.26 -9.29
N LEU A 47 1.40 -3.08 -9.83
CA LEU A 47 0.02 -2.67 -10.07
C LEU A 47 -0.67 -3.66 -11.01
N ALA A 48 -0.06 -3.97 -12.15
CA ALA A 48 -0.59 -4.96 -13.08
C ALA A 48 -0.83 -6.31 -12.38
N SER A 49 0.12 -6.75 -11.55
CA SER A 49 0.01 -8.02 -10.84
C SER A 49 -1.17 -8.06 -9.85
N ILE A 50 -1.44 -6.96 -9.16
CA ILE A 50 -2.60 -6.84 -8.26
C ILE A 50 -3.93 -6.90 -9.04
N TYR A 51 -3.98 -6.32 -10.24
CA TYR A 51 -5.20 -6.30 -11.06
C TYR A 51 -5.46 -7.63 -11.78
N PHE A 52 -4.41 -8.36 -12.19
CA PHE A 52 -4.56 -9.53 -13.08
C PHE A 52 -4.31 -10.88 -12.41
N TYR A 53 -3.67 -10.93 -11.25
CA TYR A 53 -3.39 -12.19 -10.55
C TYR A 53 -4.11 -12.29 -9.21
N ASP A 54 -4.99 -13.30 -9.12
CA ASP A 54 -5.73 -13.69 -7.93
C ASP A 54 -4.84 -13.91 -6.70
N ARG A 55 -3.63 -14.47 -6.88
CA ARG A 55 -2.67 -14.69 -5.79
C ARG A 55 -2.22 -13.39 -5.11
N PHE A 56 -2.07 -12.30 -5.87
CA PHE A 56 -1.74 -11.00 -5.30
C PHE A 56 -2.94 -10.41 -4.55
N GLN A 57 -4.15 -10.58 -5.08
CA GLN A 57 -5.38 -10.16 -4.40
C GLN A 57 -5.58 -10.94 -3.10
N TYR A 58 -5.36 -12.26 -3.10
CA TYR A 58 -5.44 -13.10 -1.91
C TYR A 58 -4.40 -12.69 -0.86
N ALA A 59 -3.15 -12.47 -1.28
CA ALA A 59 -2.09 -12.03 -0.38
C ALA A 59 -2.35 -10.66 0.28
N LEU A 60 -3.12 -9.80 -0.40
CA LEU A 60 -3.50 -8.47 0.07
C LEU A 60 -4.93 -8.40 0.64
N CYS A 61 -5.59 -9.55 0.85
CA CYS A 61 -6.97 -9.64 1.31
C CYS A 61 -7.98 -8.82 0.46
N LEU A 62 -7.76 -8.76 -0.85
CA LEU A 62 -8.59 -8.01 -1.81
C LEU A 62 -9.56 -8.88 -2.60
N THR A 63 -9.68 -10.18 -2.31
CA THR A 63 -10.54 -11.10 -3.07
C THR A 63 -12.03 -10.79 -2.96
N SER A 64 -12.45 -10.05 -1.93
CA SER A 64 -13.83 -9.56 -1.77
C SER A 64 -14.08 -8.22 -2.44
N GLU A 65 -13.04 -7.54 -2.92
CA GLU A 65 -13.16 -6.21 -3.50
C GLU A 65 -13.53 -6.31 -4.99
N GLU A 66 -14.54 -5.55 -5.42
CA GLU A 66 -14.88 -5.44 -6.84
C GLU A 66 -13.71 -4.87 -7.66
N LYS A 67 -12.96 -3.94 -7.04
CA LYS A 67 -11.78 -3.32 -7.63
C LYS A 67 -10.71 -3.10 -6.56
N PRO A 68 -9.45 -3.49 -6.82
CA PRO A 68 -8.35 -3.21 -5.90
C PRO A 68 -8.26 -1.69 -5.59
N PRO A 69 -8.16 -1.29 -4.30
CA PRO A 69 -8.06 0.11 -3.90
C PRO A 69 -6.64 0.64 -4.14
N VAL A 70 -6.04 0.40 -5.30
CA VAL A 70 -4.68 0.83 -5.67
C VAL A 70 -4.65 1.49 -7.03
N SER A 71 -3.74 2.45 -7.18
CA SER A 71 -3.52 3.24 -8.38
C SER A 71 -2.03 3.48 -8.57
N ILE A 72 -1.64 3.84 -9.79
CA ILE A 72 -0.22 4.03 -10.15
C ILE A 72 0.51 5.05 -9.29
N ASN A 73 -0.21 6.04 -8.74
CA ASN A 73 0.38 7.11 -7.94
C ASN A 73 0.46 6.79 -6.43
N ILE A 74 -0.19 5.72 -5.97
CA ILE A 74 -0.27 5.42 -4.53
C ILE A 74 1.10 5.10 -3.94
N PHE A 75 1.86 4.20 -4.55
CA PHE A 75 3.18 3.80 -4.06
C PHE A 75 4.20 4.95 -4.01
N PRO A 76 4.39 5.75 -5.08
CA PRO A 76 5.31 6.88 -5.01
C PRO A 76 4.85 7.95 -4.03
N ASN A 77 3.54 8.25 -3.94
CA ASN A 77 3.05 9.24 -2.99
C ASN A 77 3.20 8.79 -1.53
N PHE A 78 2.97 7.51 -1.25
CA PHE A 78 3.17 6.96 0.09
C PHE A 78 4.64 7.05 0.51
N ARG A 79 5.57 6.59 -0.35
CA ARG A 79 7.02 6.70 -0.07
C ARG A 79 7.47 8.15 0.14
N LYS A 80 6.98 9.08 -0.69
CA LYS A 80 7.27 10.52 -0.52
C LYS A 80 6.86 11.04 0.86
N ARG A 81 5.68 10.66 1.36
CA ARG A 81 5.21 11.07 2.69
C ARG A 81 6.06 10.46 3.82
N VAL A 82 6.40 9.18 3.70
CA VAL A 82 7.31 8.51 4.65
C VAL A 82 8.66 9.22 4.70
N TYR A 83 9.28 9.49 3.54
CA TYR A 83 10.57 10.18 3.48
C TYR A 83 10.52 11.63 3.97
N ALA A 84 9.41 12.34 3.74
CA ALA A 84 9.24 13.69 4.27
C ALA A 84 9.19 13.67 5.80
N TYR A 85 8.38 12.78 6.37
CA TYR A 85 8.25 12.63 7.82
C TYR A 85 9.57 12.18 8.48
N GLU A 86 10.27 11.23 7.86
CA GLU A 86 11.58 10.78 8.33
C GLU A 86 12.57 11.96 8.39
N LYS A 87 12.64 12.79 7.33
CA LYS A 87 13.52 13.97 7.31
C LYS A 87 13.18 15.05 8.35
N GLU A 88 11.91 15.15 8.74
CA GLU A 88 11.46 16.12 9.74
C GLU A 88 11.72 15.62 11.18
N THR A 89 11.86 14.31 11.36
CA THR A 89 11.90 13.66 12.69
C THR A 89 13.23 12.95 13.00
N ALA A 90 14.11 12.78 12.02
CA ALA A 90 15.45 12.19 12.16
C ALA A 90 16.49 13.20 12.66
#